data_AF-A0A356REB4-F1
#
_entry.id   AF-A0A356REB4-F1
#
_cell.length_a   1.000
_cell.length_b   1.000
_cell.length_c   1.000
_cell.angle_alpha   90.00
_cell.angle_beta   90.00
_cell.angle_gamma   90.00
#
_symmetry.space_group_name_H-M   'P 1'
#
loop_
_entity.id
_entity.type
_entity.pdbx_description
1 polymer ?
#
loop_
_entity_poly.entity_id
_entity_poly.type
_entity_poly.pdbx_seq_one_letter_code
_entity_poly.pdbx_strand_id
1 'polypeptide(L)'
;LPRLPTNSNERVAVPLYSDLKRHVMGDNLAESFSQQTDGGEDHQVPGNQFLTRPLWGVADTGPWMHDGRALTLTEAIVMHEGPGSEANASVEKFKALSDKDRLALRSFLSSLRLPLSKP
;
A
#
# COMPACT_ATOMS: atom_id res chain seq x y z
N LEU A 1 -4.65 -8.64 17.69
CA LEU A 1 -5.62 -8.09 16.72
C LEU A 1 -6.17 -9.25 15.90
N PRO A 2 -7.46 -9.22 15.51
CA PRO A 2 -8.08 -10.27 14.72
C PRO A 2 -7.35 -10.48 13.39
N ARG A 3 -7.28 -11.74 12.91
CA ARG A 3 -6.78 -12.12 11.59
C ARG A 3 -7.96 -12.39 10.66
N LEU A 4 -7.74 -12.34 9.35
CA LEU A 4 -8.77 -12.66 8.37
C LEU A 4 -9.26 -14.12 8.57
N PRO A 5 -10.59 -14.35 8.70
CA PRO A 5 -11.14 -15.65 9.01
C PRO A 5 -11.15 -16.56 7.76
N THR A 6 -10.80 -17.83 7.96
CA THR A 6 -10.89 -18.87 6.93
C THR A 6 -12.24 -19.58 7.05
N ASN A 7 -12.94 -19.77 5.92
CA ASN A 7 -14.19 -20.53 5.88
C ASN A 7 -13.95 -22.05 5.84
N SER A 8 -15.04 -22.83 5.87
CA SER A 8 -15.00 -24.30 5.86
C SER A 8 -14.33 -24.92 4.63
N ASN A 9 -14.17 -24.16 3.54
CA ASN A 9 -13.52 -24.59 2.30
C ASN A 9 -12.08 -24.08 2.21
N GLU A 10 -11.49 -23.67 3.33
CA GLU A 10 -10.13 -23.13 3.42
C GLU A 10 -9.91 -21.83 2.63
N ARG A 11 -10.98 -21.13 2.27
CA ARG A 11 -10.93 -19.84 1.57
C ARG A 11 -11.08 -18.69 2.55
N VAL A 12 -10.47 -17.57 2.21
CA VAL A 12 -10.53 -16.34 3.01
C VAL A 12 -11.19 -15.27 2.16
N ALA A 13 -12.29 -14.69 2.65
CA ALA A 13 -12.88 -13.52 2.02
C ALA A 13 -12.09 -12.28 2.46
N VAL A 14 -11.47 -11.60 1.50
CA VAL A 14 -10.61 -10.45 1.78
C VAL A 14 -11.18 -9.18 1.16
N PRO A 15 -11.46 -8.12 1.94
CA PRO A 15 -11.65 -6.81 1.35
C PRO A 15 -10.30 -6.35 0.77
N LEU A 16 -10.29 -6.09 -0.54
CA LEU A 16 -9.04 -5.85 -1.27
C LEU A 16 -8.38 -4.52 -0.87
N TYR A 17 -9.21 -3.49 -0.61
CA TYR A 17 -8.80 -2.11 -0.38
C TYR A 17 -7.76 -1.62 -1.40
N SER A 18 -7.98 -1.98 -2.66
CA SER A 18 -7.20 -1.55 -3.81
C SER A 18 -8.15 -1.53 -5.02
N ASP A 19 -7.85 -0.66 -5.97
CA ASP A 19 -8.51 -0.60 -7.26
C ASP A 19 -7.73 -1.33 -8.36
N LEU A 20 -6.56 -1.90 -8.02
CA LEU A 20 -5.63 -2.57 -8.93
C LEU A 20 -5.20 -1.70 -10.12
N LYS A 21 -5.20 -0.38 -9.95
CA LYS A 21 -4.72 0.57 -10.96
C LYS A 21 -3.30 1.01 -10.64
N ARG A 22 -2.65 1.59 -11.66
CA ARG A 22 -1.39 2.31 -11.51
C ARG A 22 -1.68 3.76 -11.18
N HIS A 23 -0.88 4.33 -10.30
CA HIS A 23 -0.93 5.74 -9.91
C HIS A 23 0.44 6.36 -10.01
N VAL A 24 0.49 7.65 -10.36
CA VAL A 24 1.72 8.43 -10.29
C VAL A 24 2.04 8.74 -8.83
N MET A 25 3.13 8.17 -8.34
CA MET A 25 3.62 8.30 -6.96
C MET A 25 4.59 9.45 -6.74
N GLY A 26 4.85 10.23 -7.79
CA GLY A 26 5.68 11.43 -7.75
C GLY A 26 7.18 11.14 -7.68
N ASP A 27 7.95 12.22 -7.72
CA ASP A 27 9.41 12.16 -7.93
C ASP A 27 10.16 11.54 -6.75
N ASN A 28 9.64 11.69 -5.52
CA ASN A 28 10.24 11.13 -4.31
C ASN A 28 10.28 9.59 -4.29
N LEU A 29 9.37 8.96 -5.05
CA LEU A 29 9.22 7.50 -5.12
C LEU A 29 9.54 6.97 -6.51
N ALA A 30 10.07 7.80 -7.40
CA ALA A 30 10.39 7.40 -8.75
C ALA A 30 11.65 6.52 -8.80
N GLU A 31 11.57 5.42 -9.53
CA GLU A 31 12.75 4.68 -9.99
C GLU A 31 13.46 5.44 -11.11
N SER A 32 14.79 5.27 -11.21
CA SER A 32 15.61 5.92 -12.23
C SER A 32 15.41 5.34 -13.64
N PHE A 33 14.66 4.26 -13.77
CA PHE A 33 14.39 3.57 -15.02
C PHE A 33 12.91 3.21 -15.14
N SER A 34 12.43 3.14 -16.38
CA SER A 34 11.10 2.64 -16.68
C SER A 34 11.07 1.11 -16.49
N GLN A 35 9.95 0.60 -15.97
CA GLN A 35 9.75 -0.83 -15.80
C GLN A 35 9.34 -1.44 -17.15
N GLN A 36 10.07 -2.48 -17.56
CA GLN A 36 9.73 -3.27 -18.75
C GLN A 36 8.40 -4.00 -18.55
N THR A 37 7.65 -4.19 -19.64
CA THR A 37 6.46 -5.04 -19.65
C THR A 37 6.63 -6.17 -20.67
N ASP A 38 5.71 -7.13 -20.68
CA ASP A 38 5.61 -8.18 -21.68
C ASP A 38 5.25 -7.67 -23.09
N GLY A 39 4.86 -6.39 -23.22
CA GLY A 39 4.60 -5.73 -24.50
C GLY A 39 5.84 -5.25 -25.27
N GLY A 40 7.05 -5.54 -24.79
CA GLY A 40 8.31 -5.15 -25.45
C GLY A 40 8.70 -3.68 -25.21
N GLU A 41 9.70 -3.20 -25.96
CA GLU A 41 10.34 -1.89 -25.70
C GLU A 41 9.37 -0.70 -25.83
N ASP A 42 8.34 -0.81 -26.67
CA ASP A 42 7.32 0.23 -26.87
C ASP A 42 6.31 0.34 -25.71
N HIS A 43 6.28 -0.67 -24.82
CA HIS A 43 5.34 -0.73 -23.70
C HIS A 43 6.11 -0.76 -22.38
N GLN A 44 6.45 0.43 -21.89
CA GLN A 44 7.12 0.60 -20.60
C GLN A 44 6.23 1.35 -19.62
N VAL A 45 6.41 1.07 -18.32
CA VAL A 45 5.76 1.82 -17.24
C VAL A 45 6.75 2.84 -16.70
N PRO A 46 6.38 4.13 -16.62
CA PRO A 46 7.25 5.14 -16.01
C PRO A 46 7.69 4.74 -14.61
N GLY A 47 8.94 5.04 -14.24
CA GLY A 47 9.51 4.67 -12.94
C GLY A 47 8.79 5.27 -11.73
N ASN A 48 7.97 6.30 -11.93
CA ASN A 48 7.14 6.92 -10.89
C ASN A 48 5.73 6.35 -10.80
N GLN A 49 5.37 5.34 -11.60
CA GLN A 49 4.05 4.72 -11.56
C GLN A 49 4.09 3.35 -10.89
N PHE A 50 3.22 3.17 -9.89
CA PHE A 50 3.12 1.93 -9.14
C PHE A 50 1.69 1.44 -9.07
N LEU A 51 1.52 0.10 -9.09
CA LEU A 51 0.23 -0.54 -8.88
C LEU A 51 -0.17 -0.40 -7.40
N THR A 52 -1.42 0.00 -7.13
CA THR A 52 -1.98 -0.04 -5.78
C THR A 52 -2.01 -1.48 -5.28
N ARG A 53 -1.07 -1.85 -4.40
CA ARG A 53 -1.03 -3.19 -3.80
C ARG A 53 -2.25 -3.39 -2.89
N PRO A 54 -2.80 -4.60 -2.84
CA PRO A 54 -3.97 -4.84 -2.01
C PRO A 54 -3.58 -4.83 -0.52
N LEU A 55 -4.39 -4.22 0.35
CA LEU A 55 -4.00 -3.96 1.75
C LEU A 55 -4.33 -5.10 2.72
N TRP A 56 -4.94 -6.18 2.25
CA TRP A 56 -5.08 -7.39 3.06
C TRP A 56 -3.69 -7.91 3.43
N GLY A 57 -3.42 -8.02 4.72
CA GLY A 57 -2.09 -8.43 5.21
C GLY A 57 -1.10 -7.28 5.40
N VAL A 58 -1.45 -6.02 5.13
CA VAL A 58 -0.50 -4.88 5.22
C VAL A 58 0.18 -4.76 6.59
N ALA A 59 -0.46 -5.25 7.66
CA ALA A 59 0.11 -5.27 9.00
C ALA A 59 1.27 -6.27 9.19
N ASP A 60 1.39 -7.27 8.31
CA ASP A 60 2.34 -8.38 8.42
C ASP A 60 3.42 -8.35 7.30
N THR A 61 3.35 -7.43 6.33
CA THR A 61 4.20 -7.41 5.13
C THR A 61 5.22 -6.27 5.09
N GLY A 62 5.55 -5.68 6.26
CA GLY A 62 6.60 -4.67 6.33
C GLY A 62 8.00 -5.27 6.02
N PRO A 63 9.01 -4.42 5.75
CA PRO A 63 8.90 -2.97 5.60
C PRO A 63 8.15 -2.54 4.33
N TRP A 64 7.61 -1.32 4.32
CA TRP A 64 6.69 -0.85 3.28
C TRP A 64 7.38 0.04 2.24
N MET A 65 6.63 0.40 1.19
CA MET A 65 7.09 0.99 -0.09
C MET A 65 7.70 -0.06 -1.02
N HIS A 66 7.91 0.30 -2.29
CA HIS A 66 8.45 -0.62 -3.30
C HIS A 66 9.89 -1.05 -3.02
N ASP A 67 10.62 -0.23 -2.26
CA ASP A 67 12.03 -0.41 -1.89
C ASP A 67 12.24 -0.74 -0.39
N GLY A 68 11.15 -0.85 0.39
CA GLY A 68 11.21 -1.18 1.81
C GLY A 68 11.75 -0.07 2.72
N ARG A 69 11.79 1.20 2.30
CA ARG A 69 12.37 2.28 3.13
C ARG A 69 11.53 2.68 4.34
N ALA A 70 10.23 2.38 4.36
CA ALA A 70 9.35 2.75 5.46
C ALA A 70 9.30 1.64 6.53
N LEU A 71 9.62 1.99 7.78
CA LEU A 71 9.67 1.07 8.92
C LEU A 71 8.38 1.06 9.74
N THR A 72 7.48 2.01 9.47
CA THR A 72 6.13 2.06 10.04
C THR A 72 5.07 2.36 8.99
N LEU A 73 3.82 1.95 9.23
CA LEU A 73 2.69 2.33 8.37
C LEU A 73 2.47 3.85 8.31
N THR A 74 2.76 4.56 9.40
CA THR A 74 2.66 6.02 9.43
C THR A 74 3.69 6.66 8.51
N GLU A 75 4.95 6.20 8.57
CA GLU A 75 6.01 6.65 7.65
C GLU A 75 5.63 6.32 6.21
N ALA A 76 5.14 5.10 5.94
CA ALA A 76 4.69 4.71 4.63
C ALA A 76 3.63 5.69 4.11
N ILE A 77 2.58 5.98 4.88
CA ILE A 77 1.53 6.94 4.48
C ILE A 77 2.13 8.31 4.15
N VAL A 78 2.99 8.86 5.02
CA VAL A 78 3.56 10.19 4.81
C VAL A 78 4.50 10.23 3.61
N MET A 79 5.29 9.18 3.37
CA MET A 79 6.25 9.10 2.25
C MET A 79 5.58 9.02 0.87
N HIS A 80 4.25 8.82 0.79
CA HIS A 80 3.52 8.92 -0.49
C HIS A 80 3.38 10.36 -0.97
N GLU A 81 3.70 11.36 -0.13
CA GLU A 81 3.73 12.75 -0.53
C GLU A 81 4.98 13.07 -1.38
N GLY A 82 4.78 13.84 -2.44
CA GLY A 82 5.87 14.34 -3.26
C GLY A 82 5.40 15.14 -4.48
N PRO A 83 6.32 15.85 -5.15
CA PRO A 83 6.02 16.53 -6.41
C PRO A 83 5.40 15.55 -7.42
N GLY A 84 4.26 15.92 -8.00
CA GLY A 84 3.55 15.08 -8.98
C GLY A 84 2.83 13.85 -8.43
N SER A 85 2.84 13.61 -7.11
CA SER A 85 2.15 12.46 -6.52
C SER A 85 0.63 12.66 -6.48
N GLU A 86 -0.11 11.69 -6.99
CA GLU A 86 -1.58 11.62 -6.87
C GLU A 86 -2.03 11.43 -5.41
N ALA A 87 -1.15 10.91 -4.54
CA ALA A 87 -1.47 10.63 -3.15
C ALA A 87 -1.43 11.87 -2.24
N ASN A 88 -0.93 13.01 -2.72
CA ASN A 88 -0.76 14.23 -1.91
C ASN A 88 -2.04 14.61 -1.13
N ALA A 89 -3.20 14.62 -1.80
CA ALA A 89 -4.46 14.97 -1.14
C ALA A 89 -4.87 13.97 -0.02
N SER A 90 -4.52 12.69 -0.17
CA SER A 90 -4.77 11.67 0.85
C SER A 90 -3.82 11.81 2.03
N VAL A 91 -2.55 12.14 1.77
CA VAL A 91 -1.55 12.39 2.83
C VAL A 91 -1.93 13.64 3.64
N GLU A 92 -2.35 14.71 2.98
CA GLU A 92 -2.81 15.93 3.67
C GLU A 92 -4.03 15.68 4.55
N LYS A 93 -5.01 14.91 4.06
CA LYS A 93 -6.16 14.47 4.89
C LYS A 93 -5.71 13.66 6.09
N PHE A 94 -4.74 12.75 5.93
CA PHE A 94 -4.18 11.99 7.04
C PHE A 94 -3.49 12.88 8.07
N LYS A 95 -2.68 13.85 7.62
CA LYS A 95 -2.00 14.81 8.50
C LYS A 95 -2.99 15.70 9.25
N ALA A 96 -4.14 16.01 8.66
CA ALA A 96 -5.21 16.81 9.27
C ALA A 96 -6.12 16.02 10.23
N LEU A 97 -6.01 14.69 10.31
CA LEU A 97 -6.78 13.88 11.26
C LEU A 97 -6.43 14.24 12.70
N SER A 98 -7.46 14.25 13.56
CA SER A 98 -7.29 14.25 15.01
C SER A 98 -6.48 13.04 15.47
N ASP A 99 -5.86 13.11 16.64
CA ASP A 99 -5.10 11.98 17.20
C ASP A 99 -5.95 10.72 17.34
N LYS A 100 -7.23 10.90 17.71
CA LYS A 100 -8.20 9.82 17.82
C LYS A 100 -8.45 9.14 16.47
N ASP A 101 -8.66 9.92 15.42
CA ASP A 101 -8.95 9.37 14.09
C ASP A 101 -7.70 8.75 13.45
N ARG A 102 -6.53 9.35 13.68
CA ARG A 102 -5.25 8.79 13.26
C ARG A 102 -4.97 7.45 13.94
N LEU A 103 -5.28 7.34 15.23
CA LEU A 103 -5.19 6.08 15.97
C LEU A 103 -6.20 5.05 15.43
N ALA A 104 -7.43 5.47 15.13
CA ALA A 104 -8.45 4.59 14.56
C ALA A 104 -8.01 4.01 13.20
N LEU A 105 -7.49 4.85 12.30
CA LEU A 105 -6.97 4.42 11.00
C LEU A 105 -5.77 3.47 11.16
N ARG A 106 -4.81 3.78 12.03
CA ARG A 106 -3.67 2.90 12.31
C ARG A 106 -4.11 1.57 12.89
N SER A 107 -5.11 1.57 13.76
CA SER A 107 -5.69 0.35 14.35
C SER A 107 -6.38 -0.50 13.29
N PHE A 108 -7.13 0.14 12.39
CA PHE A 108 -7.74 -0.52 11.25
C PHE A 108 -6.67 -1.17 10.34
N LEU A 109 -5.66 -0.44 9.91
CA LEU A 109 -4.57 -1.00 9.10
C LEU A 109 -3.85 -2.14 9.82
N SER A 110 -3.60 -2.01 11.13
CA SER A 110 -2.97 -3.05 11.97
C SER A 110 -3.84 -4.31 12.15
N SER A 111 -5.15 -4.21 11.86
CA SER A 111 -6.09 -5.33 11.88
C SER A 111 -6.11 -6.12 10.58
N LEU A 112 -5.59 -5.56 9.48
CA LEU A 112 -5.50 -6.24 8.19
C LEU A 112 -4.33 -7.21 8.18
N ARG A 113 -4.48 -8.33 8.89
CA ARG A 113 -3.45 -9.37 9.06
C ARG A 113 -3.72 -10.59 8.21
N LEU A 114 -2.66 -11.23 7.76
CA LEU A 114 -2.76 -12.47 7.01
C LEU A 114 -3.39 -13.58 7.86
N PRO A 115 -4.07 -14.55 7.24
CA PRO A 115 -4.50 -15.77 7.93
C PRO A 115 -3.31 -16.50 8.56
N LEU A 116 -3.54 -17.31 9.59
CA LEU A 116 -2.50 -18.23 10.05
C LEU A 116 -2.25 -19.27 8.95
N SER A 117 -0.99 -19.49 8.59
CA SER A 117 -0.61 -20.67 7.82
C SER A 117 -0.91 -21.91 8.66
N LYS A 118 -1.72 -22.84 8.14
CA LYS A 118 -1.75 -24.19 8.71
C LYS A 118 -0.40 -24.86 8.43
N PRO A 119 0.17 -25.62 9.39
CA PRO A 119 1.38 -26.40 9.17
C PRO A 119 1.18 -27.47 8.08
#